data_AF-A0A9P7G7N5-F1
#
_entry.id   AF-A0A9P7G7N5-F1
#
_cell.length_a   1.000
_cell.length_b   1.000
_cell.length_c   1.000
_cell.angle_alpha   90.00
_cell.angle_beta   90.00
_cell.angle_gamma   90.00
#
_symmetry.space_group_name_H-M   'P 1'
#
loop_
_entity.id
_entity.type
_entity.pdbx_description
1 polymer ?
#
loop_
_entity_poly.entity_id
_entity_poly.type
_entity_poly.pdbx_seq_one_letter_code
_entity_poly.pdbx_strand_id
1 'polypeptide(L)'
;MIAEDFSELLDALESDSAFHMSKPSFHRVSAIRRASTILGVAYLCNAAKHHFEAMWPVSVEHVTTLPIPFVLESIALARRCSVPGVLKRALYELARAPIGASDILDLGLPVGSPYSFGTALSEDDVVKLLHARNWLIAGG
;
A
#
# COMPACT_ATOMS: atom_id res chain seq x y z
N MET A 1 -11.81 7.56 -7.87
CA MET A 1 -11.47 8.67 -6.99
C MET A 1 -12.76 9.03 -6.30
N ILE A 2 -12.76 9.10 -4.97
CA ILE A 2 -13.92 9.55 -4.19
C ILE A 2 -13.76 11.02 -3.80
N ALA A 3 -14.79 11.61 -3.19
CA ALA A 3 -14.75 13.03 -2.81
C ALA A 3 -13.61 13.35 -1.82
N GLU A 4 -13.35 12.43 -0.90
CA GLU A 4 -12.33 12.56 0.14
C GLU A 4 -10.92 12.52 -0.46
N ASP A 5 -10.69 11.71 -1.52
CA ASP A 5 -9.42 11.69 -2.25
C ASP A 5 -9.10 13.07 -2.84
N PHE A 6 -10.13 13.73 -3.37
CA PHE A 6 -10.00 15.06 -3.96
C PHE A 6 -9.82 16.15 -2.90
N SER A 7 -10.55 16.07 -1.78
CA SER A 7 -10.40 17.00 -0.66
C SER A 7 -8.97 16.99 -0.12
N GLU A 8 -8.39 15.81 0.13
CA GLU A 8 -7.02 15.68 0.63
C GLU A 8 -5.98 16.22 -0.37
N LEU A 9 -6.25 16.13 -1.67
CA LEU A 9 -5.39 16.73 -2.70
C LEU A 9 -5.46 18.26 -2.66
N LEU A 10 -6.66 18.85 -2.53
CA LEU A 10 -6.83 20.30 -2.40
C LEU A 10 -6.16 20.83 -1.13
N ASP A 11 -6.34 20.15 0.00
CA ASP A 11 -5.68 20.52 1.25
C ASP A 11 -4.14 20.46 1.13
N ALA A 12 -3.62 19.49 0.39
CA ALA A 12 -2.19 19.39 0.10
C ALA A 12 -1.69 20.48 -0.88
N LEU A 13 -2.51 20.92 -1.83
CA LEU A 13 -2.20 22.04 -2.73
C LEU A 13 -2.11 23.36 -1.96
N GLU A 14 -3.04 23.59 -1.04
CA GLU A 14 -3.08 24.81 -0.22
C GLU A 14 -1.99 24.83 0.86
N SER A 15 -1.61 23.67 1.40
CA SER A 15 -0.63 23.51 2.48
C SER A 15 0.58 22.68 2.08
N ASP A 16 1.15 22.95 0.90
CA ASP A 16 2.19 22.12 0.27
C ASP A 16 3.42 21.90 1.17
N SER A 17 3.92 22.96 1.81
CA SER A 17 5.05 22.88 2.74
C SER A 17 4.78 21.98 3.94
N ALA A 18 3.55 21.98 4.46
CA ALA A 18 3.15 21.12 5.57
C ALA A 18 3.09 19.65 5.15
N PHE A 19 2.65 19.35 3.93
CA PHE A 19 2.67 17.98 3.42
C PHE A 19 4.10 17.46 3.25
N HIS A 20 5.02 18.29 2.80
CA HIS A 20 6.43 17.92 2.64
C HIS A 20 7.16 17.70 3.98
N MET A 21 6.85 18.50 5.00
CA MET A 21 7.56 18.47 6.29
C MET A 21 6.93 17.56 7.34
N SER A 22 5.69 17.12 7.16
CA SER A 22 5.00 16.26 8.12
C SER A 22 5.20 14.77 7.83
N LYS A 23 4.88 13.92 8.82
CA LYS A 23 4.67 12.48 8.61
C LYS A 23 3.16 12.24 8.43
N PRO A 24 2.63 12.30 7.19
CA PRO A 24 1.20 12.13 6.94
C PRO A 24 0.73 10.72 7.31
N SER A 25 -0.57 10.60 7.58
CA SER A 25 -1.20 9.30 7.78
C SER A 25 -1.21 8.48 6.47
N PHE A 26 -1.29 7.16 6.59
CA PHE A 26 -1.42 6.27 5.43
C PHE A 26 -2.62 6.66 4.55
N HIS A 27 -3.78 6.93 5.18
CA HIS A 27 -4.99 7.32 4.46
C HIS A 27 -4.78 8.57 3.60
N ARG A 28 -4.18 9.61 4.18
CA ARG A 28 -3.86 10.87 3.49
C ARG A 28 -2.90 10.67 2.32
N VAL A 29 -1.82 9.91 2.53
CA VAL A 29 -0.87 9.57 1.45
C VAL A 29 -1.58 8.79 0.34
N SER A 30 -2.41 7.82 0.70
CA SER A 30 -3.12 7.00 -0.29
C SER A 30 -4.12 7.82 -1.10
N ALA A 31 -4.84 8.74 -0.45
CA ALA A 31 -5.79 9.66 -1.06
C ALA A 31 -5.11 10.59 -2.06
N ILE A 32 -4.08 11.31 -1.61
CA ILE A 32 -3.29 12.22 -2.44
C ILE A 32 -2.65 11.45 -3.60
N ARG A 33 -2.09 10.26 -3.37
CA ARG A 33 -1.48 9.45 -4.44
C ARG A 33 -2.51 9.04 -5.49
N ARG A 34 -3.70 8.57 -5.09
CA ARG A 34 -4.78 8.23 -6.03
C ARG A 34 -5.23 9.45 -6.83
N ALA A 35 -5.56 10.55 -6.16
CA ALA A 35 -6.06 11.75 -6.80
C ALA A 35 -5.03 12.40 -7.73
N SER A 36 -3.79 12.59 -7.27
CA SER A 36 -2.70 13.17 -8.07
C SER A 36 -2.33 12.30 -9.28
N THR A 37 -2.39 10.97 -9.16
CA THR A 37 -2.17 10.06 -10.29
C THR A 37 -3.28 10.20 -11.34
N ILE A 38 -4.53 10.31 -10.91
CA ILE A 38 -5.70 10.44 -11.81
C ILE A 38 -5.72 11.81 -12.50
N LEU A 39 -5.44 12.87 -11.75
CA LEU A 39 -5.52 14.26 -12.23
C LEU A 39 -4.20 14.77 -12.84
N GLY A 40 -3.13 13.99 -12.80
CA GLY A 40 -1.84 14.33 -13.41
C GLY A 40 -1.01 15.37 -12.64
N VAL A 41 -1.24 15.53 -11.33
CA VAL A 41 -0.50 16.49 -10.48
C VAL A 41 0.85 15.88 -10.07
N ALA A 42 1.86 16.01 -10.93
CA ALA A 42 3.12 15.28 -10.83
C ALA A 42 3.89 15.50 -9.53
N TYR A 43 3.96 16.74 -9.03
CA TYR A 43 4.78 17.05 -7.86
C TYR A 43 4.20 16.43 -6.57
N LEU A 44 2.88 16.51 -6.36
CA LEU A 44 2.21 15.81 -5.25
C LEU A 44 2.23 14.30 -5.42
N CYS A 45 2.18 13.79 -6.65
CA CYS A 45 2.34 12.36 -6.90
C CYS A 45 3.72 11.86 -6.45
N ASN A 46 4.78 12.64 -6.72
CA ASN A 46 6.14 12.34 -6.28
C ASN A 46 6.30 12.48 -4.76
N ALA A 47 5.73 13.53 -4.16
CA ALA A 47 5.76 13.73 -2.71
C ALA A 47 5.02 12.59 -1.97
N ALA A 48 3.82 12.23 -2.43
CA ALA A 48 3.07 11.10 -1.88
C ALA A 48 3.78 9.76 -2.12
N LYS A 49 4.51 9.60 -3.25
CA LYS A 49 5.37 8.44 -3.48
C LYS A 49 6.44 8.33 -2.39
N HIS A 50 7.14 9.43 -2.12
CA HIS A 50 8.24 9.46 -1.16
C HIS A 50 7.74 9.09 0.25
N HIS A 51 6.62 9.68 0.68
CA HIS A 51 5.98 9.31 1.95
C HIS A 51 5.55 7.85 1.98
N PHE A 52 4.98 7.34 0.89
CA PHE A 52 4.55 5.95 0.80
C PHE A 52 5.73 4.96 0.86
N GLU A 53 6.85 5.26 0.20
CA GLU A 53 8.08 4.48 0.28
C GLU A 53 8.69 4.53 1.68
N ALA A 54 8.64 5.68 2.36
CA ALA A 54 9.11 5.83 3.74
C ALA A 54 8.28 5.00 4.75
N MET A 55 7.01 4.74 4.47
CA MET A 55 6.16 3.85 5.28
C MET A 55 6.52 2.37 5.14
N TRP A 56 7.28 2.02 4.10
CA TRP A 56 7.61 0.64 3.72
C TRP A 56 9.13 0.47 3.54
N PRO A 57 9.90 0.58 4.63
CA PRO A 57 11.35 0.55 4.56
C PRO A 57 11.84 -0.79 3.96
N VAL A 58 12.74 -0.67 2.99
CA VAL A 58 13.27 -1.80 2.20
C VAL A 58 14.50 -2.45 2.85
N SER A 59 15.18 -1.74 3.76
CA SER A 59 16.36 -2.27 4.44
C SER A 59 15.99 -3.43 5.39
N VAL A 60 16.79 -4.50 5.33
CA VAL A 60 16.63 -5.70 6.15
C VAL A 60 16.68 -5.39 7.65
N GLU A 61 17.45 -4.36 8.03
CA GLU A 61 17.55 -3.88 9.42
C GLU A 61 16.22 -3.34 9.97
N HIS A 62 15.29 -2.97 9.09
CA HIS A 62 13.96 -2.48 9.44
C HIS A 62 12.88 -3.58 9.36
N VAL A 63 13.29 -4.83 9.11
CA VAL A 63 12.40 -5.99 9.20
C VAL A 63 12.25 -6.33 10.67
N THR A 64 11.06 -6.06 11.21
CA THR A 64 10.73 -6.34 12.61
C THR A 64 9.72 -7.48 12.70
N THR A 65 9.54 -8.04 13.90
CA THR A 65 8.48 -9.03 14.16
C THR A 65 7.09 -8.40 14.10
N LEU A 66 6.99 -7.09 14.33
CA LEU A 66 5.74 -6.34 14.32
C LEU A 66 5.16 -6.26 12.90
N PRO A 67 3.86 -6.54 12.70
CA PRO A 67 3.22 -6.38 11.41
C PRO A 67 3.10 -4.90 11.05
N ILE A 68 3.33 -4.58 9.78
CA ILE A 68 3.05 -3.26 9.23
C ILE A 68 1.53 -3.18 8.92
N PRO A 69 0.80 -2.13 9.34
CA PRO A 69 -0.62 -2.00 9.02
C PRO A 69 -0.85 -1.72 7.52
N PHE A 70 -2.09 -1.90 7.06
CA PHE A 70 -2.52 -1.58 5.68
C PHE A 70 -1.77 -2.31 4.56
N VAL A 71 -1.35 -3.56 4.81
CA VAL A 71 -0.56 -4.34 3.85
C VAL A 71 -1.27 -4.51 2.52
N LEU A 72 -2.55 -4.87 2.54
CA LEU A 72 -3.32 -5.16 1.33
C LEU A 72 -3.64 -3.90 0.53
N GLU A 73 -4.02 -2.82 1.22
CA GLU A 73 -4.21 -1.50 0.63
C GLU A 73 -2.90 -1.02 -0.02
N SER A 74 -1.77 -1.29 0.62
CA SER A 74 -0.46 -0.93 0.10
C SER A 74 -0.09 -1.75 -1.14
N ILE A 75 -0.39 -3.05 -1.18
CA ILE A 75 -0.22 -3.89 -2.38
C ILE A 75 -1.06 -3.33 -3.54
N ALA A 76 -2.35 -3.05 -3.28
CA ALA A 76 -3.26 -2.52 -4.30
C ALA A 76 -2.79 -1.16 -4.83
N LEU A 77 -2.42 -0.24 -3.93
CA LEU A 77 -1.93 1.09 -4.29
C LEU A 77 -0.58 1.02 -5.03
N ALA A 78 0.34 0.17 -4.59
CA ALA A 78 1.66 0.01 -5.19
C ALA A 78 1.59 -0.59 -6.61
N ARG A 79 0.67 -1.54 -6.85
CA ARG A 79 0.39 -2.08 -8.19
C ARG A 79 -0.12 -0.99 -9.12
N ARG A 80 -1.14 -0.26 -8.68
CA ARG A 80 -1.82 0.75 -9.50
C ARG A 80 -0.93 1.95 -9.82
N CYS A 81 -0.18 2.42 -8.83
CA CYS A 81 0.67 3.61 -8.96
C CYS A 81 2.14 3.26 -9.20
N SER A 82 2.46 2.03 -9.62
CA SER A 82 3.80 1.56 -9.99
C SER A 82 4.90 1.88 -8.97
N VAL A 83 4.76 1.38 -7.74
CA VAL A 83 5.75 1.53 -6.65
C VAL A 83 6.34 0.15 -6.30
N PRO A 84 7.26 -0.38 -7.13
CA PRO A 84 7.71 -1.77 -7.00
C PRO A 84 8.46 -2.06 -5.69
N GLY A 85 9.12 -1.06 -5.09
CA GLY A 85 9.80 -1.20 -3.80
C GLY A 85 8.81 -1.54 -2.67
N VAL A 86 7.73 -0.78 -2.59
CA VAL A 86 6.64 -1.02 -1.63
C VAL A 86 5.95 -2.35 -1.90
N LEU A 87 5.66 -2.65 -3.16
CA LEU A 87 4.97 -3.89 -3.53
C LEU A 87 5.72 -5.14 -3.04
N LYS A 88 7.04 -5.21 -3.27
CA LYS A 88 7.86 -6.34 -2.81
C LYS A 88 7.82 -6.47 -1.28
N ARG A 89 8.01 -5.36 -0.56
CA ARG A 89 8.00 -5.35 0.90
C ARG A 89 6.64 -5.75 1.47
N ALA A 90 5.56 -5.25 0.90
CA ALA A 90 4.20 -5.56 1.34
C ALA A 90 3.81 -7.02 1.08
N LEU A 91 4.19 -7.59 -0.07
CA LEU A 91 3.99 -9.02 -0.35
C LEU A 91 4.78 -9.91 0.60
N TYR A 92 6.01 -9.52 0.97
CA TYR A 92 6.79 -10.22 1.98
C TYR A 92 6.12 -10.18 3.36
N GLU A 93 5.67 -9.00 3.80
CA GLU A 93 4.97 -8.87 5.10
C GLU A 93 3.70 -9.72 5.15
N LEU A 94 2.96 -9.79 4.03
CA LEU A 94 1.80 -10.66 3.92
C LEU A 94 2.17 -12.15 3.98
N ALA A 95 3.22 -12.56 3.27
CA ALA A 95 3.68 -13.95 3.27
C ALA A 95 4.20 -14.39 4.66
N ARG A 96 4.81 -13.46 5.42
CA ARG A 96 5.30 -13.71 6.78
C ARG A 96 4.18 -13.79 7.81
N ALA A 97 3.03 -13.16 7.57
CA ALA A 97 1.93 -13.16 8.52
C ALA A 97 1.38 -14.59 8.74
N PRO A 98 1.02 -14.96 9.99
CA PRO A 98 0.46 -16.26 10.32
C PRO A 98 -1.02 -16.34 9.93
N ILE A 99 -1.34 -16.04 8.66
CA ILE A 99 -2.70 -15.88 8.15
C ILE A 99 -3.07 -16.98 7.14
N GLY A 100 -4.30 -17.48 7.19
CA GLY A 100 -4.80 -18.52 6.29
C GLY A 100 -5.13 -18.00 4.89
N ALA A 101 -5.30 -18.92 3.93
CA ALA A 101 -5.72 -18.58 2.56
C ALA A 101 -7.09 -17.88 2.53
N SER A 102 -8.05 -18.43 3.28
CA SER A 102 -9.41 -17.87 3.43
C SER A 102 -9.32 -16.47 4.01
N ASP A 103 -8.54 -16.28 5.07
CA ASP A 103 -8.38 -14.98 5.71
C ASP A 103 -7.77 -13.94 4.74
N ILE A 104 -6.80 -14.31 3.89
CA ILE A 104 -6.25 -13.37 2.89
C ILE A 104 -7.31 -12.97 1.85
N LEU A 105 -8.14 -13.92 1.41
CA LEU A 105 -9.22 -13.67 0.46
C LEU A 105 -10.35 -12.84 1.09
N ASP A 106 -10.68 -13.11 2.36
CA ASP A 106 -11.68 -12.39 3.15
C ASP A 106 -11.19 -10.97 3.55
N LEU A 107 -9.88 -10.79 3.72
CA LEU A 107 -9.28 -9.47 3.89
C LEU A 107 -9.25 -8.63 2.60
N GLY A 108 -9.69 -9.19 1.47
CA GLY A 108 -9.96 -8.41 0.27
C GLY A 108 -10.75 -7.16 0.62
N LEU A 109 -10.35 -6.00 0.10
CA LEU A 109 -11.02 -4.74 0.41
C LEU A 109 -12.53 -4.91 0.17
N PRO A 110 -13.40 -4.52 1.13
CA PRO A 110 -14.82 -4.78 1.04
C PRO A 110 -15.35 -4.40 -0.34
N VAL A 111 -16.23 -5.22 -0.92
CA VAL A 111 -16.92 -4.83 -2.16
C VAL A 111 -17.69 -3.54 -1.85
N GLY A 112 -17.30 -2.44 -2.50
CA GLY A 112 -17.85 -1.10 -2.22
C GLY A 112 -17.04 -0.24 -1.25
N SER A 113 -15.90 -0.71 -0.72
CA SER A 113 -14.97 0.19 -0.03
C SER A 113 -14.48 1.26 -1.01
N PRO A 114 -14.43 2.55 -0.60
CA PRO A 114 -13.91 3.61 -1.46
C PRO A 114 -12.43 3.40 -1.84
N TYR A 115 -11.75 2.52 -1.11
CA TYR A 115 -10.38 2.08 -1.37
C TYR A 115 -10.29 0.87 -2.32
N SER A 116 -11.43 0.23 -2.64
CA SER A 116 -11.53 -0.92 -3.56
C SER A 116 -11.36 -0.47 -5.01
N PHE A 117 -10.11 -0.35 -5.43
CA PHE A 117 -9.73 0.02 -6.79
C PHE A 117 -9.15 -1.16 -7.58
N GLY A 118 -9.85 -2.30 -7.49
CA GLY A 118 -9.42 -3.63 -7.96
C GLY A 118 -9.21 -4.58 -6.78
N THR A 119 -9.41 -5.88 -7.00
CA THR A 119 -9.08 -6.93 -6.01
C THR A 119 -7.60 -6.82 -5.67
N ALA A 120 -7.27 -6.57 -4.40
CA ALA A 120 -5.90 -6.35 -3.96
C ALA A 120 -4.96 -7.50 -4.37
N LEU A 121 -5.49 -8.72 -4.38
CA LEU A 121 -4.85 -9.97 -4.78
C LEU A 121 -5.85 -10.84 -5.54
N SER A 122 -5.41 -11.55 -6.58
CA SER A 122 -6.19 -12.64 -7.19
C SER A 122 -6.00 -13.95 -6.42
N GLU A 123 -6.87 -14.93 -6.65
CA GLU A 123 -6.68 -16.29 -6.09
C GLU A 123 -5.30 -16.86 -6.45
N ASP A 124 -4.84 -16.67 -7.68
CA ASP A 124 -3.50 -17.07 -8.12
C ASP A 124 -2.38 -16.40 -7.32
N ASP A 125 -2.54 -15.13 -6.95
CA ASP A 125 -1.56 -14.42 -6.13
C ASP A 125 -1.52 -15.01 -4.72
N VAL A 126 -2.68 -15.37 -4.16
CA VAL A 126 -2.78 -16.00 -2.83
C VAL A 126 -2.10 -17.37 -2.84
N VAL A 127 -2.35 -18.19 -3.87
CA VAL A 127 -1.68 -19.50 -4.02
C VAL A 127 -0.15 -19.34 -4.09
N LYS A 128 0.34 -18.38 -4.89
CA LYS A 128 1.78 -18.10 -5.00
C LYS A 128 2.37 -17.63 -3.67
N LEU A 129 1.66 -16.79 -2.92
CA LEU A 129 2.09 -16.30 -1.62
C LEU A 129 2.17 -17.41 -0.57
N LEU A 130 1.18 -18.31 -0.53
CA LEU A 130 1.18 -19.45 0.38
C LEU A 130 2.32 -20.43 0.04
N HIS A 131 2.56 -20.67 -1.24
CA HIS A 131 3.68 -21.50 -1.67
C HIS A 131 5.04 -20.87 -1.28
N ALA A 132 5.19 -19.56 -1.47
CA ALA A 132 6.39 -18.82 -1.05
C ALA A 132 6.59 -18.88 0.47
N ARG A 133 5.52 -18.73 1.25
CA ARG A 133 5.57 -18.89 2.71
C ARG A 133 6.03 -20.28 3.13
N ASN A 134 5.45 -21.33 2.53
CA ASN A 134 5.82 -22.70 2.87
C ASN A 134 7.29 -22.98 2.55
N TRP A 135 7.80 -22.43 1.45
CA TRP A 135 9.22 -22.49 1.12
C TRP A 135 10.11 -21.76 2.16
N LEU A 136 9.69 -20.57 2.61
CA LEU A 136 10.40 -19.83 3.68
C LEU A 136 10.43 -20.60 5.02
N ILE A 137 9.36 -21.32 5.35
CA ILE A 137 9.24 -22.10 6.60
C ILE A 137 10.05 -23.41 6.53
N ALA A 138 10.08 -24.05 5.35
CA ALA A 138 10.75 -25.34 5.16
C ALA A 138 12.29 -25.26 5.19
N GLY A 139 12.87 -24.05 5.24
CA GLY A 139 14.31 -23.83 5.19
C GLY A 139 14.84 -24.01 3.77
N GLY A 140 14.94 -22.90 3.04
CA GLY A 140 15.73 -22.81 1.82
C GLY A 140 17.23 -22.78 2.08
#